data_AF-A0A1Y1KLS4-F1
#
_entry.id   AF-A0A1Y1KLS4-F1
#
_cell.length_a   1.000
_cell.length_b   1.000
_cell.length_c   1.000
_cell.angle_alpha   90.00
_cell.angle_beta   90.00
_cell.angle_gamma   90.00
#
_symmetry.space_group_name_H-M   'P 1'
#
loop_
_entity.id
_entity.type
_entity.pdbx_description
1 polymer ?
#
loop_
_entity_poly.entity_id
_entity_poly.type
_entity_poly.pdbx_seq_one_letter_code
_entity_poly.pdbx_strand_id
1 'polypeptide(L)'
;GVVARAMLVQSNYQANFINTIITMSAPHSRPPVTFDGQIVQIYDEINAYWRDAYAQKWANNNPLWHVTLISIAGGTLDTVVPSDYASVEPLVPETHGFTVFTTGIPTVWTSMDHQAILWCDQFRKVVAKALYDVVDSNRASQTKPRAQRMRLFRRRFLSGLEAATEKTIASKDEIVQLTLDDESSRIVPVGDRLILDRLGNQRDPVVHLLPIPPQE
;
A
#
# COMPACT_ATOMS: atom_id res chain seq x y z
N GLY A 1 -0.96 13.82 11.83
CA GLY A 1 -1.59 13.57 10.52
C GLY A 1 -2.04 14.85 9.85
N VAL A 2 -3.09 15.50 10.36
CA VAL A 2 -3.64 16.76 9.79
C VAL A 2 -2.60 17.85 9.64
N VAL A 3 -1.72 18.04 10.64
CA VAL A 3 -0.60 18.99 10.56
C VAL A 3 0.27 18.77 9.32
N ALA A 4 0.57 17.52 8.95
CA ALA A 4 1.38 17.23 7.75
C ALA A 4 0.66 17.64 6.46
N ARG A 5 -0.67 17.56 6.41
CA ARG A 5 -1.47 18.08 5.29
C ARG A 5 -1.54 19.60 5.30
N ALA A 6 -1.62 20.21 6.48
CA ALA A 6 -1.65 21.65 6.66
C ALA A 6 -0.35 22.33 6.20
N MET A 7 0.79 21.64 6.33
CA MET A 7 2.09 22.14 5.86
C MET A 7 2.08 22.50 4.38
N LEU A 8 1.32 21.79 3.54
CA LEU A 8 1.24 22.06 2.09
C LEU A 8 0.45 23.32 1.74
N VAL A 9 -0.31 23.86 2.68
CA VAL A 9 -1.14 25.05 2.52
C VAL A 9 -0.39 26.32 2.97
N GLN A 10 0.72 26.17 3.70
CA GLN A 10 1.45 27.29 4.27
C GLN A 10 2.21 28.08 3.21
N SER A 11 2.24 29.41 3.36
CA SER A 11 2.90 30.33 2.42
C SER A 11 4.42 30.14 2.33
N ASN A 12 5.05 29.60 3.37
CA ASN A 12 6.48 29.31 3.43
C ASN A 12 6.83 27.87 2.98
N TYR A 13 5.85 27.09 2.51
CA TYR A 13 6.11 25.76 1.98
C TYR A 13 6.92 25.81 0.69
N GLN A 14 8.01 25.05 0.64
CA GLN A 14 8.80 24.87 -0.57
C GLN A 14 8.18 23.77 -1.43
N ALA A 15 7.69 24.14 -2.62
CA ALA A 15 7.06 23.21 -3.53
C ALA A 15 7.98 22.01 -3.85
N ASN A 16 7.38 20.82 -3.97
CA ASN A 16 8.06 19.56 -4.27
C ASN A 16 8.94 18.94 -3.16
N PHE A 17 8.97 19.51 -1.94
CA PHE A 17 9.73 18.95 -0.82
C PHE A 17 9.04 17.75 -0.16
N ILE A 18 7.73 17.85 0.07
CA ILE A 18 6.96 16.75 0.65
C ILE A 18 6.38 15.94 -0.50
N ASN A 19 6.83 14.70 -0.65
CA ASN A 19 6.33 13.81 -1.69
C ASN A 19 5.47 12.66 -1.13
N THR A 20 5.64 12.30 0.14
CA THR A 20 4.96 11.16 0.78
C THR A 20 4.43 11.58 2.15
N ILE A 21 3.16 11.33 2.40
CA ILE A 21 2.53 11.48 3.72
C ILE A 21 1.90 10.13 4.08
N ILE A 22 2.33 9.57 5.21
CA ILE A 22 1.66 8.43 5.84
C ILE A 22 1.09 8.93 7.17
N THR A 23 -0.18 8.66 7.39
CA THR A 23 -0.86 9.03 8.64
C THR A 23 -1.46 7.81 9.29
N MET A 24 -1.47 7.83 10.61
CA MET A 24 -2.01 6.76 11.47
C MET A 24 -3.03 7.41 12.39
N SER A 25 -4.27 6.90 12.38
CA SER A 25 -5.38 7.40 13.20
C SER A 25 -5.56 8.92 13.16
N ALA A 26 -5.41 9.52 11.98
CA ALA A 26 -5.53 10.96 11.81
C ALA A 26 -6.93 11.33 11.27
N PRO A 27 -7.66 12.23 11.93
CA PRO A 27 -8.98 12.67 11.48
C PRO A 27 -8.83 13.63 10.28
N HIS A 28 -8.98 13.16 9.05
CA HIS A 28 -8.81 13.94 7.83
C HIS A 28 -10.07 14.63 7.34
N SER A 29 -11.22 13.96 7.42
CA SER A 29 -12.46 14.48 6.82
C SER A 29 -13.12 15.56 7.68
N ARG A 30 -12.94 15.51 9.01
CA ARG A 30 -13.48 16.48 9.97
C ARG A 30 -12.74 16.44 11.31
N PRO A 31 -12.74 17.51 12.11
CA PRO A 31 -12.10 17.50 13.42
C PRO A 31 -12.80 16.54 14.39
N PRO A 32 -12.07 15.91 15.35
CA PRO A 32 -12.66 15.00 16.34
C PRO A 32 -13.77 15.66 17.15
N VAL A 33 -13.64 16.95 17.44
CA VAL A 33 -14.65 17.75 18.13
C VAL A 33 -14.78 19.11 17.46
N THR A 34 -16.01 19.57 17.25
CA THR A 34 -16.38 20.80 16.52
C THR A 34 -16.85 21.91 17.46
N PHE A 35 -16.23 22.10 18.63
CA PHE A 35 -16.62 23.15 19.58
C PHE A 35 -15.99 24.52 19.28
N ASP A 36 -14.98 24.57 18.41
CA ASP A 36 -14.25 25.77 18.05
C ASP A 36 -14.39 26.04 16.55
N GLY A 37 -14.94 27.21 16.19
CA GLY A 37 -15.11 27.64 14.80
C GLY A 37 -13.78 27.81 14.06
N GLN A 38 -12.70 28.18 14.75
CA GLN A 38 -11.37 28.30 14.15
C GLN A 38 -10.82 26.93 13.75
N ILE A 39 -11.04 25.90 14.57
CA ILE A 39 -10.65 24.52 14.22
C ILE A 39 -11.40 24.06 12.99
N VAL A 40 -12.71 24.32 12.92
CA VAL A 40 -13.52 23.98 11.73
C VAL A 40 -12.98 24.68 10.49
N GLN A 41 -12.71 25.99 10.58
CA GLN A 41 -12.15 26.76 9.47
C GLN A 41 -10.80 26.21 8.99
N ILE A 42 -9.89 25.84 9.90
CA ILE A 42 -8.59 25.24 9.55
C ILE A 42 -8.80 23.94 8.76
N TYR A 43 -9.75 23.09 9.17
CA TYR A 43 -10.05 21.86 8.47
C TYR A 43 -10.65 22.11 7.08
N ASP A 44 -11.55 23.09 6.97
CA ASP A 44 -12.17 23.48 5.71
C ASP A 44 -11.12 24.03 4.73
N GLU A 45 -10.21 24.89 5.17
CA GLU A 45 -9.10 25.42 4.37
C GLU A 45 -8.18 24.30 3.86
N ILE A 46 -7.78 23.38 4.74
CA ILE A 46 -6.94 22.23 4.37
C ILE A 46 -7.68 21.33 3.38
N ASN A 47 -8.94 21.02 3.63
CA ASN A 47 -9.71 20.10 2.78
C ASN A 47 -10.05 20.72 1.42
N ALA A 48 -10.37 22.02 1.38
CA ALA A 48 -10.59 22.77 0.14
C ALA A 48 -9.33 22.76 -0.73
N TYR A 49 -8.17 23.11 -0.18
CA TYR A 49 -6.91 23.10 -0.93
C TYR A 49 -6.61 21.74 -1.56
N TRP A 50 -6.79 20.65 -0.81
CA TRP A 50 -6.57 19.30 -1.32
C TRP A 50 -7.57 18.93 -2.41
N ARG A 51 -8.88 19.23 -2.24
CA ARG A 51 -9.90 18.96 -3.26
C ARG A 51 -9.64 19.76 -4.53
N ASP A 52 -9.36 21.05 -4.38
CA ASP A 52 -9.14 21.96 -5.50
C ASP A 52 -7.90 21.55 -6.30
N ALA A 53 -6.84 21.07 -5.65
CA ALA A 53 -5.65 20.56 -6.32
C ALA A 53 -5.96 19.41 -7.30
N TYR A 54 -6.91 18.52 -6.96
CA TYR A 54 -7.31 17.39 -7.80
C TYR A 54 -8.55 17.64 -8.67
N ALA A 55 -9.30 18.72 -8.44
CA ALA A 55 -10.42 19.14 -9.28
C ALA A 55 -9.98 19.84 -10.58
N GLN A 56 -8.70 20.25 -10.67
CA GLN A 56 -8.17 20.95 -11.84
C GLN A 56 -8.19 20.07 -13.10
N LYS A 57 -8.75 20.61 -14.19
CA LYS A 57 -8.93 19.90 -15.47
C LYS A 57 -7.61 19.50 -16.15
N TRP A 58 -6.52 20.23 -15.89
CA TRP A 58 -5.21 19.95 -16.47
C TRP A 58 -4.26 19.46 -15.39
N ALA A 59 -3.71 18.26 -15.60
CA ALA A 59 -2.80 17.61 -14.65
C ALA A 59 -1.55 18.45 -14.33
N ASN A 60 -1.13 19.33 -15.24
CA ASN A 60 0.06 20.17 -15.07
C ASN A 60 -0.09 21.30 -14.04
N ASN A 61 -1.32 21.66 -13.66
CA ASN A 61 -1.53 22.74 -12.70
C ASN A 61 -1.71 22.24 -11.26
N ASN A 62 -1.81 20.92 -11.04
CA ASN A 62 -2.03 20.34 -9.73
C ASN A 62 -0.77 20.47 -8.85
N PRO A 63 -0.75 21.31 -7.79
CA PRO A 63 0.43 21.47 -6.94
C PRO A 63 0.81 20.20 -6.17
N LEU A 64 -0.12 19.23 -6.07
CA LEU A 64 0.00 17.97 -5.35
C LEU A 64 0.23 16.75 -6.27
N TRP A 65 0.55 16.96 -7.56
CA TRP A 65 0.70 15.89 -8.56
C TRP A 65 1.73 14.79 -8.19
N HIS A 66 2.73 15.16 -7.38
CA HIS A 66 3.81 14.29 -6.91
C HIS A 66 3.59 13.76 -5.49
N VAL A 67 2.58 14.26 -4.77
CA VAL A 67 2.32 13.89 -3.37
C VAL A 67 1.51 12.61 -3.30
N THR A 68 1.89 11.69 -2.41
CA THR A 68 1.08 10.53 -2.06
C THR A 68 0.60 10.60 -0.62
N LEU A 69 -0.68 10.32 -0.38
CA LEU A 69 -1.29 10.33 0.96
C LEU A 69 -1.85 8.94 1.30
N ILE A 70 -1.20 8.26 2.25
CA ILE A 70 -1.67 6.98 2.78
C ILE A 70 -2.27 7.23 4.17
N SER A 71 -3.55 6.91 4.34
CA SER A 71 -4.22 6.98 5.64
C SER A 71 -4.43 5.60 6.21
N ILE A 72 -3.95 5.36 7.42
CA ILE A 72 -4.08 4.08 8.13
C ILE A 72 -4.96 4.30 9.36
N ALA A 73 -6.13 3.67 9.39
CA ALA A 73 -7.06 3.72 10.51
C ALA A 73 -6.86 2.50 11.42
N GLY A 74 -6.93 2.71 12.74
CA GLY A 74 -6.86 1.62 13.73
C GLY A 74 -8.05 0.67 13.69
N GLY A 75 -9.19 1.11 13.15
CA GLY A 75 -10.42 0.31 13.09
C GLY A 75 -11.26 0.47 14.36
N THR A 76 -11.93 -0.60 14.76
CA THR A 76 -12.96 -0.59 15.83
C THR A 76 -12.41 -0.32 17.23
N LEU A 77 -11.12 -0.57 17.49
CA LEU A 77 -10.52 -0.33 18.80
C LEU A 77 -10.05 1.11 18.99
N ASP A 78 -9.98 1.91 17.92
CA ASP A 78 -9.70 3.33 18.03
C ASP A 78 -10.97 4.08 18.44
N THR A 79 -11.11 4.32 19.74
CA THR A 79 -12.23 5.07 20.33
C THR A 79 -11.99 6.57 20.34
N VAL A 80 -10.84 7.06 19.87
CA VAL A 80 -10.47 8.49 19.89
C VAL A 80 -10.77 9.12 18.54
N VAL A 81 -10.46 8.42 17.45
CA VAL A 81 -10.68 8.89 16.08
C VAL A 81 -11.56 7.89 15.34
N PRO A 82 -12.83 8.21 15.06
CA PRO A 82 -13.68 7.35 14.25
C PRO A 82 -13.05 7.07 12.89
N SER A 83 -13.14 5.84 12.41
CA SER A 83 -12.45 5.45 11.16
C SER A 83 -12.92 6.23 9.93
N ASP A 84 -14.20 6.64 9.87
CA ASP A 84 -14.72 7.50 8.80
C ASP A 84 -14.03 8.87 8.77
N TYR A 85 -13.52 9.33 9.92
CA TYR A 85 -12.79 10.59 10.01
C TYR A 85 -11.41 10.40 9.40
N ALA A 86 -10.81 9.23 9.55
CA ALA A 86 -9.54 8.89 8.95
C ALA A 86 -9.61 8.62 7.44
N SER A 87 -10.79 8.61 6.82
CA SER A 87 -10.89 8.44 5.37
C SER A 87 -10.39 9.66 4.60
N VAL A 88 -9.54 9.40 3.60
CA VAL A 88 -9.04 10.41 2.65
C VAL A 88 -9.66 10.29 1.25
N GLU A 89 -10.54 9.31 1.04
CA GLU A 89 -11.24 9.08 -0.23
C GLU A 89 -11.95 10.34 -0.80
N PRO A 90 -12.63 11.19 -0.01
CA PRO A 90 -13.25 12.41 -0.55
C PRO A 90 -12.24 13.54 -0.86
N LEU A 91 -10.95 13.34 -0.59
CA LEU A 91 -9.91 14.38 -0.66
C LEU A 91 -8.85 14.09 -1.71
N VAL A 92 -8.54 12.81 -1.95
CA VAL A 92 -7.50 12.38 -2.90
C VAL A 92 -7.99 11.26 -3.80
N PRO A 93 -7.70 11.31 -5.11
CA PRO A 93 -8.00 10.19 -5.99
C PRO A 93 -7.10 8.99 -5.66
N GLU A 94 -7.56 7.79 -6.00
CA GLU A 94 -6.82 6.54 -5.77
C GLU A 94 -5.40 6.53 -6.36
N THR A 95 -5.16 7.31 -7.41
CA THR A 95 -3.85 7.44 -8.06
C THR A 95 -2.81 8.15 -7.18
N HIS A 96 -3.23 8.83 -6.11
CA HIS A 96 -2.41 9.62 -5.20
C HIS A 96 -2.60 9.23 -3.73
N GLY A 97 -3.63 8.48 -3.37
CA GLY A 97 -3.81 8.07 -1.98
C GLY A 97 -4.87 7.02 -1.79
N PHE A 98 -4.90 6.43 -0.60
CA PHE A 98 -5.97 5.54 -0.17
C PHE A 98 -6.03 5.48 1.35
N THR A 99 -7.18 5.02 1.85
CA THR A 99 -7.39 4.68 3.26
C THR A 99 -7.30 3.16 3.41
N VAL A 100 -6.67 2.71 4.49
CA VAL A 100 -6.60 1.29 4.86
C VAL A 100 -6.80 1.13 6.36
N PHE A 101 -7.33 0.00 6.77
CA PHE A 101 -7.53 -0.34 8.18
C PHE A 101 -6.44 -1.31 8.61
N THR A 102 -5.95 -1.23 9.85
CA THR A 102 -4.94 -2.18 10.35
C THR A 102 -5.43 -3.63 10.31
N THR A 103 -6.74 -3.85 10.40
CA THR A 103 -7.39 -5.16 10.20
C THR A 103 -7.29 -5.69 8.76
N GLY A 104 -7.17 -4.82 7.76
CA GLY A 104 -7.00 -5.17 6.35
C GLY A 104 -5.55 -5.31 5.90
N ILE A 105 -4.58 -4.88 6.72
CA ILE A 105 -3.16 -4.94 6.37
C ILE A 105 -2.66 -6.40 6.46
N PRO A 106 -2.05 -6.94 5.38
CA PRO A 106 -1.46 -8.28 5.41
C PRO A 106 -0.47 -8.43 6.57
N THR A 107 -0.49 -9.58 7.24
CA THR A 107 0.35 -9.91 8.42
C THR A 107 0.03 -9.16 9.70
N VAL A 108 -0.90 -8.19 9.68
CA VAL A 108 -1.35 -7.46 10.87
C VAL A 108 -2.70 -7.99 11.34
N TRP A 109 -3.74 -7.95 10.49
CA TRP A 109 -5.09 -8.50 10.73
C TRP A 109 -5.73 -8.21 12.08
N THR A 110 -5.31 -7.12 12.73
CA THR A 110 -5.78 -6.76 14.07
C THR A 110 -6.16 -5.29 14.11
N SER A 111 -7.25 -5.05 14.82
CA SER A 111 -7.70 -3.69 15.15
C SER A 111 -6.72 -3.10 16.16
N MET A 112 -6.44 -1.82 16.05
CA MET A 112 -5.53 -1.10 16.95
C MET A 112 -6.28 0.03 17.62
N ASP A 113 -6.11 0.14 18.93
CA ASP A 113 -6.48 1.36 19.62
C ASP A 113 -5.59 2.55 19.20
N HIS A 114 -6.02 3.74 19.59
CA HIS A 114 -5.38 4.99 19.17
C HIS A 114 -3.90 5.08 19.55
N GLN A 115 -3.48 4.48 20.67
CA GLN A 115 -2.09 4.50 21.12
C GLN A 115 -1.32 3.32 20.50
N ALA A 116 -1.97 2.16 20.40
CA ALA A 116 -1.39 0.94 19.86
C ALA A 116 -0.98 1.03 18.40
N ILE A 117 -1.63 1.90 17.62
CA ILE A 117 -1.23 2.14 16.24
C ILE A 117 0.22 2.66 16.11
N LEU A 118 0.80 3.26 17.17
CA LEU A 118 2.18 3.74 17.14
C LEU A 118 3.21 2.72 17.61
N TRP A 119 2.85 1.80 18.51
CA TRP A 119 3.81 0.89 19.15
C TRP A 119 3.60 -0.59 18.85
N CYS A 120 2.49 -0.98 18.20
CA CYS A 120 2.27 -2.39 17.88
C CYS A 120 3.34 -2.90 16.91
N ASP A 121 4.10 -3.89 17.35
CA ASP A 121 5.31 -4.34 16.66
C ASP A 121 5.04 -4.93 15.27
N GLN A 122 3.96 -5.72 15.14
CA GLN A 122 3.54 -6.30 13.85
C GLN A 122 3.29 -5.21 12.81
N PHE A 123 2.54 -4.17 13.17
CA PHE A 123 2.22 -3.07 12.28
C PHE A 123 3.42 -2.16 12.00
N ARG A 124 4.18 -1.79 13.04
CA ARG A 124 5.39 -0.97 12.89
C ARG A 124 6.39 -1.57 11.92
N LYS A 125 6.56 -2.91 11.93
CA LYS A 125 7.39 -3.63 10.97
C LYS A 125 6.89 -3.47 9.52
N VAL A 126 5.59 -3.49 9.28
CA VAL A 126 5.01 -3.27 7.95
C VAL A 126 5.26 -1.83 7.49
N VAL A 127 5.02 -0.84 8.33
CA VAL A 127 5.27 0.57 8.01
C VAL A 127 6.75 0.82 7.71
N ALA A 128 7.66 0.29 8.54
CA ALA A 128 9.09 0.41 8.30
C ALA A 128 9.52 -0.19 6.95
N LYS A 129 9.04 -1.40 6.63
CA LYS A 129 9.30 -2.04 5.32
C LYS A 129 8.73 -1.22 4.15
N ALA A 130 7.54 -0.64 4.31
CA ALA A 130 6.93 0.22 3.31
C ALA A 130 7.77 1.49 3.05
N LEU A 131 8.35 2.09 4.09
CA LEU A 131 9.27 3.21 3.96
C LEU A 131 10.55 2.81 3.22
N TYR A 132 11.18 1.69 3.61
CA TYR A 132 12.37 1.18 2.90
C TYR A 132 12.11 0.89 1.43
N ASP A 133 10.93 0.35 1.09
CA ASP A 133 10.57 0.06 -0.29
C ASP A 133 10.53 1.32 -1.17
N VAL A 134 10.16 2.49 -0.63
CA VAL A 134 9.96 3.72 -1.41
C VAL A 134 11.17 4.64 -1.48
N VAL A 135 12.16 4.45 -0.62
CA VAL A 135 13.41 5.24 -0.64
C VAL A 135 14.21 4.95 -1.92
N ASP A 136 14.82 6.00 -2.45
CA ASP A 136 15.79 5.91 -3.56
C ASP A 136 16.82 7.02 -3.42
N SER A 137 17.99 6.68 -2.86
CA SER A 137 19.09 7.61 -2.60
C SER A 137 19.75 8.14 -3.86
N ASN A 138 19.51 7.51 -5.03
CA ASN A 138 20.06 7.96 -6.30
C ASN A 138 19.25 9.11 -6.92
N ARG A 139 18.11 9.47 -6.33
CA ARG A 139 17.24 10.55 -6.81
C ARG A 139 17.31 11.74 -5.87
N ALA A 140 17.26 12.95 -6.43
CA ALA A 140 17.22 14.18 -5.65
C ALA A 140 16.05 14.23 -4.65
N SER A 141 14.89 13.65 -5.02
CA SER A 141 13.71 13.53 -4.15
C SER A 141 13.85 12.50 -3.02
N GLN A 142 14.95 11.74 -2.97
CA GLN A 142 15.22 10.64 -2.02
C GLN A 142 14.19 9.50 -2.03
N THR A 143 13.26 9.52 -3.00
CA THR A 143 12.18 8.55 -3.12
C THR A 143 11.89 8.20 -4.58
N LYS A 144 11.33 7.02 -4.79
CA LYS A 144 10.87 6.52 -6.09
C LYS A 144 9.77 7.42 -6.71
N PRO A 145 9.54 7.37 -8.04
CA PRO A 145 8.43 8.06 -8.70
C PRO A 145 7.07 7.74 -8.07
N ARG A 146 6.13 8.69 -8.15
CA ARG A 146 4.80 8.61 -7.49
C ARG A 146 4.05 7.31 -7.81
N ALA A 147 3.96 6.93 -9.08
CA ALA A 147 3.28 5.69 -9.49
C ALA A 147 3.92 4.43 -8.85
N GLN A 148 5.26 4.37 -8.82
CA GLN A 148 5.98 3.26 -8.20
C GLN A 148 5.76 3.24 -6.68
N ARG A 149 5.77 4.40 -6.01
CA ARG A 149 5.47 4.48 -4.58
C ARG A 149 4.06 3.98 -4.26
N MET A 150 3.05 4.43 -5.02
CA MET A 150 1.68 3.95 -4.84
C MET A 150 1.56 2.44 -5.01
N ARG A 151 2.21 1.85 -6.03
CA ARG A 151 2.24 0.39 -6.21
C ARG A 151 2.86 -0.33 -5.02
N LEU A 152 3.98 0.19 -4.49
CA LEU A 152 4.66 -0.40 -3.33
C LEU A 152 3.83 -0.28 -2.04
N PHE A 153 3.18 0.87 -1.82
CA PHE A 153 2.27 1.04 -0.69
C PHE A 153 1.06 0.12 -0.79
N ARG A 154 0.43 0.00 -1.96
CA ARG A 154 -0.66 -0.96 -2.17
C ARG A 154 -0.21 -2.37 -1.85
N ARG A 155 0.93 -2.82 -2.36
CA ARG A 155 1.48 -4.15 -2.07
C ARG A 155 1.73 -4.41 -0.58
N ARG A 156 2.11 -3.39 0.19
CA ARG A 156 2.42 -3.53 1.62
C ARG A 156 1.18 -3.46 2.51
N PHE A 157 0.22 -2.63 2.15
CA PHE A 157 -0.90 -2.29 3.02
C PHE A 157 -2.23 -2.89 2.59
N LEU A 158 -2.45 -3.15 1.31
CA LEU A 158 -3.70 -3.72 0.81
C LEU A 158 -3.63 -5.24 0.72
N SER A 159 -4.78 -5.88 0.91
CA SER A 159 -4.92 -7.33 0.87
C SER A 159 -4.87 -7.90 -0.55
N GLY A 160 -5.12 -7.06 -1.56
CA GLY A 160 -5.24 -7.42 -2.96
C GLY A 160 -6.67 -7.75 -3.39
N LEU A 161 -7.64 -7.67 -2.48
CA LEU A 161 -9.07 -7.86 -2.73
C LEU A 161 -9.77 -6.57 -3.18
N GLU A 162 -9.11 -5.43 -3.04
CA GLU A 162 -9.64 -4.11 -3.35
C GLU A 162 -9.73 -3.92 -4.88
N ALA A 163 -10.81 -3.28 -5.36
CA ALA A 163 -11.10 -3.12 -6.79
C ALA A 163 -9.99 -2.41 -7.57
N ALA A 164 -9.26 -1.51 -6.90
CA ALA A 164 -8.16 -0.72 -7.45
C ALA A 164 -6.79 -1.44 -7.41
N THR A 165 -6.73 -2.68 -6.92
CA THR A 165 -5.51 -3.47 -6.93
C THR A 165 -5.22 -3.87 -8.38
N GLU A 166 -4.03 -3.54 -8.88
CA GLU A 166 -3.52 -4.17 -10.09
C GLU A 166 -3.58 -5.68 -9.84
N LYS A 167 -4.51 -6.38 -10.52
CA LYS A 167 -4.57 -7.84 -10.58
C LYS A 167 -3.40 -8.34 -11.41
N THR A 168 -2.18 -7.96 -11.03
CA THR A 168 -0.97 -8.58 -11.51
C THR A 168 -0.92 -9.95 -10.82
N ILE A 169 -1.72 -10.90 -11.33
CA ILE A 169 -1.11 -12.20 -11.63
C ILE A 169 0.02 -11.79 -12.55
N ALA A 170 1.22 -11.65 -11.98
CA ALA A 170 2.34 -11.17 -12.72
C ALA A 170 2.55 -12.17 -13.85
N SER A 171 2.14 -11.80 -15.07
CA SER A 171 2.92 -12.11 -16.25
C SER A 171 4.23 -11.30 -16.20
N LYS A 172 4.89 -11.29 -15.04
CA LYS A 172 6.33 -11.45 -15.11
C LYS A 172 6.44 -12.81 -15.75
N ASP A 173 6.88 -12.84 -16.99
CA ASP A 173 7.63 -13.97 -17.48
C ASP A 173 8.80 -14.13 -16.50
N GLU A 174 8.56 -14.71 -15.32
CA GLU A 174 9.57 -15.49 -14.66
C GLU A 174 9.82 -16.60 -15.66
N ILE A 175 10.77 -16.34 -16.56
CA ILE A 175 11.34 -17.36 -17.41
C ILE A 175 12.04 -18.29 -16.42
N VAL A 176 11.28 -19.25 -15.91
CA VAL A 176 11.84 -20.38 -15.18
C VAL A 176 12.54 -21.19 -16.24
N GLN A 177 13.85 -20.98 -16.37
CA GLN A 177 14.69 -21.79 -17.24
C GLN A 177 14.77 -23.19 -16.65
N LEU A 178 13.85 -24.05 -17.09
CA LEU A 178 13.85 -25.47 -16.77
C LEU A 178 14.98 -26.12 -17.59
N THR A 179 16.08 -26.45 -16.93
CA THR A 179 17.13 -27.28 -17.53
C THR A 179 16.74 -28.73 -17.31
N LEU A 180 16.40 -29.43 -18.38
CA LEU A 180 16.07 -30.86 -18.34
C LEU A 180 17.36 -31.64 -18.58
N ASP A 181 17.87 -32.28 -17.54
CA ASP A 181 18.95 -33.26 -17.62
C ASP A 181 18.43 -34.65 -17.20
N ASP A 182 19.14 -35.71 -17.60
CA ASP A 182 18.72 -37.09 -17.32
C ASP A 182 18.87 -37.47 -15.83
N GLU A 183 19.61 -36.66 -15.05
CA GLU A 183 19.86 -36.92 -13.63
C GLU A 183 18.86 -36.23 -12.68
N SER A 184 18.31 -35.06 -13.05
CA SER A 184 17.39 -34.28 -12.19
C SER A 184 15.98 -34.14 -12.77
N SER A 185 15.71 -34.66 -13.97
CA SER A 185 14.36 -34.67 -14.55
C SER A 185 13.79 -36.08 -14.75
N ARG A 186 12.50 -36.26 -14.45
CA ARG A 186 11.79 -37.53 -14.63
C ARG A 186 10.42 -37.32 -15.24
N ILE A 187 10.16 -38.01 -16.35
CA ILE A 187 8.83 -38.05 -16.98
C ILE A 187 8.00 -39.14 -16.29
N VAL A 188 6.80 -38.78 -15.83
CA VAL A 188 5.82 -39.71 -15.26
C VAL A 188 5.00 -40.29 -16.42
N PRO A 189 4.91 -41.62 -16.60
CA PRO A 189 4.09 -42.22 -17.64
C PRO A 189 2.61 -41.84 -17.52
N VAL A 190 1.90 -41.80 -18.65
CA VAL A 190 0.45 -41.57 -18.67
C VAL A 190 -0.24 -42.72 -17.94
N GLY A 191 -1.08 -42.39 -16.95
CA GLY A 191 -1.79 -43.36 -16.12
C GLY A 191 -1.10 -43.72 -14.80
N ASP A 192 0.18 -43.37 -14.63
CA ASP A 192 0.91 -43.55 -13.38
C ASP A 192 0.66 -42.40 -12.41
N ARG A 193 0.58 -42.72 -11.12
CA ARG A 193 0.44 -41.72 -10.05
C ARG A 193 1.83 -41.25 -9.61
N LEU A 194 2.06 -39.94 -9.62
CA LEU A 194 3.22 -39.35 -8.96
C LEU A 194 3.08 -39.50 -7.43
N ILE A 195 4.04 -40.19 -6.81
CA ILE A 195 4.13 -40.35 -5.35
C ILE A 195 5.41 -39.64 -4.88
N LEU A 196 5.25 -38.62 -4.04
CA LEU A 196 6.34 -37.88 -3.41
C LEU A 196 6.42 -38.29 -1.95
N ASP A 197 7.27 -39.25 -1.62
CA ASP A 197 7.40 -39.84 -0.29
C ASP A 197 8.44 -39.14 0.60
N ARG A 198 9.30 -38.27 0.02
CA ARG A 198 10.43 -37.62 0.71
C ARG A 198 10.51 -36.11 0.48
N LEU A 199 9.40 -35.41 0.66
CA LEU A 199 9.39 -33.94 0.70
C LEU A 199 10.35 -33.41 1.79
N GLY A 200 11.37 -32.67 1.38
CA GLY A 200 12.34 -32.02 2.29
C GLY A 200 13.63 -32.80 2.60
N ASN A 201 13.78 -34.04 2.12
CA ASN A 201 14.98 -34.87 2.35
C ASN A 201 15.92 -34.96 1.14
N GLN A 202 15.56 -34.32 0.02
CA GLN A 202 16.39 -34.23 -1.18
C GLN A 202 17.22 -32.94 -1.13
N ARG A 203 18.54 -33.08 -1.36
CA ARG A 203 19.48 -31.94 -1.39
C ARG A 203 19.35 -31.12 -2.67
N ASP A 204 18.96 -31.77 -3.77
CA ASP A 204 18.87 -31.16 -5.09
C ASP A 204 17.41 -31.17 -5.58
N PRO A 205 16.98 -30.12 -6.30
CA PRO A 205 15.63 -30.05 -6.86
C PRO A 205 15.45 -31.08 -7.97
N VAL A 206 14.39 -31.89 -7.88
CA VAL A 206 14.01 -32.87 -8.92
C VAL A 206 12.77 -32.38 -9.64
N VAL A 207 12.81 -32.35 -10.98
CA VAL A 207 11.69 -31.93 -11.84
C VAL A 207 10.90 -33.15 -12.30
N HIS A 208 9.61 -33.18 -11.99
CA HIS A 208 8.68 -34.21 -12.47
C HIS A 208 7.81 -33.67 -13.60
N LEU A 209 7.93 -34.25 -14.80
CA LEU A 209 7.13 -33.89 -15.97
C LEU A 209 5.92 -34.82 -16.08
N LEU A 210 4.72 -34.24 -16.04
CA LEU A 210 3.46 -34.96 -16.19
C LEU A 210 2.91 -34.72 -17.60
N PRO A 211 2.73 -35.77 -18.42
CA PRO A 211 2.13 -35.64 -19.74
C PRO A 211 0.66 -35.23 -19.61
N ILE A 212 0.23 -34.29 -20.44
CA ILE A 212 -1.19 -33.92 -20.55
C ILE A 212 -1.88 -35.09 -21.26
N PRO A 213 -2.87 -35.75 -20.64
CA PRO A 213 -3.58 -36.84 -21.29
C PRO A 213 -4.31 -36.33 -22.55
N PRO A 214 -4.40 -37.14 -23.62
CA PRO A 214 -5.15 -36.76 -24.81
C PRO A 214 -6.61 -36.48 -24.44
N GLN A 215 -7.17 -35.39 -24.97
CA GLN A 215 -8.60 -35.12 -24.86
C GLN A 215 -9.35 -36.12 -25.77
N GLU A 216 -10.22 -36.94 -25.18
CA GLU A 216 -11.20 -37.75 -25.94
C GLU A 216 -12.27 -36.86 -26.59
#